data_AF-A0A9D6TZ48-F1
#
_entry.id   AF-A0A9D6TZ48-F1
#
_cell.length_a   1.000
_cell.length_b   1.000
_cell.length_c   1.000
_cell.angle_alpha   90.00
_cell.angle_beta   90.00
_cell.angle_gamma   90.00
#
_symmetry.space_group_name_H-M   'P 1'
#
loop_
_entity.id
_entity.type
_entity.pdbx_description
1 polymer ?
#
loop_
_entity_poly.entity_id
_entity_poly.type
_entity_poly.pdbx_seq_one_letter_code
_entity_poly.pdbx_strand_id
1 'polypeptide(L)'
;MKDYEEIIKKKGLPQVGQTVRSKKYGTMWRVMEKREVWQNIDPDPKTGEPRMVPAIYLAYWRIKEGTPPGVGKMMGYLYTLYDNTFEMNWKIVS
;
A
#
# COMPACT_ATOMS: atom_id res chain seq x y z
N MET A 1 1.64 12.95 -12.47
CA MET A 1 1.78 11.64 -13.16
C MET A 1 3.14 11.01 -12.91
N LYS A 2 4.27 11.68 -13.20
CA LYS A 2 5.62 11.11 -12.95
C LYS A 2 5.87 10.69 -11.49
N ASP A 3 5.39 11.46 -10.52
CA ASP A 3 5.65 11.17 -9.10
C ASP A 3 4.99 9.86 -8.64
N TYR A 4 3.79 9.55 -9.12
CA TYR A 4 3.09 8.30 -8.79
C TYR A 4 3.77 7.08 -9.42
N GLU A 5 4.19 7.18 -10.68
CA GLU A 5 4.98 6.14 -11.35
C GLU A 5 6.31 5.89 -10.62
N GLU A 6 6.95 6.96 -10.16
CA GLU A 6 8.18 6.89 -9.39
C GLU A 6 7.96 6.15 -8.06
N ILE A 7 6.87 6.44 -7.34
CA ILE A 7 6.49 5.71 -6.12
C ILE A 7 6.30 4.22 -6.42
N ILE A 8 5.50 3.89 -7.45
CA ILE A 8 5.23 2.49 -7.82
C ILE A 8 6.54 1.75 -8.10
N LYS A 9 7.44 2.35 -8.89
CA LYS A 9 8.71 1.76 -9.28
C LYS A 9 9.68 1.64 -8.09
N LYS A 10 9.92 2.73 -7.36
CA LYS A 10 10.90 2.75 -6.25
C LYS A 10 10.45 1.94 -5.04
N LYS A 11 9.14 1.84 -4.79
CA LYS A 11 8.60 1.06 -3.67
C LYS A 11 8.31 -0.39 -4.04
N GLY A 12 8.40 -0.77 -5.32
CA GLY A 12 8.16 -2.14 -5.77
C GLY A 12 6.73 -2.59 -5.52
N LEU A 13 5.75 -1.71 -5.78
CA LEU A 13 4.35 -1.96 -5.42
C LEU A 13 3.73 -3.05 -6.31
N PRO A 14 2.89 -3.95 -5.75
CA PRO A 14 2.22 -4.99 -6.52
C PRO A 14 1.16 -4.43 -7.48
N GLN A 15 0.68 -5.29 -8.36
CA GLN A 15 -0.49 -5.06 -9.19
C GLN A 15 -1.79 -5.47 -8.48
N VAL A 16 -2.90 -4.88 -8.89
CA VAL A 16 -4.23 -5.31 -8.45
C VAL A 16 -4.46 -6.76 -8.88
N GLY A 17 -5.07 -7.55 -8.00
CA GLY A 17 -5.30 -8.98 -8.18
C GLY A 17 -4.15 -9.86 -7.72
N GLN A 18 -2.94 -9.34 -7.47
CA GLN A 18 -1.87 -10.17 -6.93
C GLN A 18 -2.13 -10.58 -5.48
N THR A 19 -1.61 -11.75 -5.11
CA THR A 19 -1.63 -12.27 -3.76
C THR A 19 -0.28 -12.04 -3.10
N VAL A 20 -0.33 -11.53 -1.87
CA VAL A 20 0.84 -11.12 -1.10
C VAL A 20 0.80 -11.73 0.29
N ARG A 21 1.97 -12.06 0.83
CA ARG A 21 2.14 -12.62 2.17
C ARG A 21 2.80 -11.60 3.08
N SER A 22 2.20 -11.33 4.23
CA SER A 22 2.84 -10.52 5.27
C SER A 22 4.05 -11.28 5.80
N LYS A 23 5.24 -10.66 5.77
CA LYS A 23 6.46 -11.25 6.33
C LYS A 23 6.37 -11.39 7.84
N LYS A 24 5.78 -10.40 8.52
CA LYS A 24 5.64 -10.37 9.99
C LYS A 24 4.67 -11.42 10.53
N TYR A 25 3.50 -11.56 9.91
CA TYR A 25 2.42 -12.41 10.44
C TYR A 25 2.16 -13.69 9.64
N GLY A 26 2.82 -13.86 8.50
CA GLY A 26 2.63 -15.02 7.61
C GLY A 26 1.26 -15.07 6.90
N THR A 27 0.37 -14.11 7.13
CA THR A 27 -1.00 -14.06 6.58
C THR A 27 -1.02 -13.70 5.09
N MET A 28 -1.98 -14.26 4.35
CA MET A 28 -2.17 -14.05 2.90
C MET A 28 -3.23 -12.99 2.63
N TRP A 29 -2.99 -12.15 1.62
CA TRP A 29 -3.86 -11.04 1.24
C TRP A 29 -3.90 -10.86 -0.27
N ARG A 30 -5.08 -10.55 -0.82
CA ARG A 30 -5.28 -10.16 -2.21
C ARG A 30 -5.24 -8.63 -2.32
N VAL A 31 -4.49 -8.09 -3.27
CA VAL A 31 -4.53 -6.66 -3.60
C VAL A 31 -5.81 -6.36 -4.36
N MET A 32 -6.67 -5.52 -3.81
CA MET A 32 -8.00 -5.24 -4.35
C MET A 32 -8.06 -3.92 -5.10
N GLU A 33 -7.32 -2.92 -4.63
CA GLU A 33 -7.31 -1.58 -5.21
C GLU A 33 -5.89 -1.03 -5.17
N LYS A 34 -5.55 -0.26 -6.20
CA LYS A 34 -4.37 0.58 -6.26
C LYS A 34 -4.78 1.91 -6.88
N ARG A 35 -4.70 2.99 -6.12
CA ARG A 35 -5.04 4.33 -6.62
C ARG A 35 -4.09 5.41 -6.12
N GLU A 36 -3.97 6.46 -6.90
CA GLU A 36 -3.23 7.67 -6.58
C GLU A 36 -4.02 8.54 -5.60
N VAL A 37 -3.36 9.06 -4.57
CA VAL A 37 -3.95 9.96 -3.58
C VAL A 37 -2.93 11.02 -3.14
N TRP A 38 -3.44 12.13 -2.60
CA TRP A 38 -2.63 13.09 -1.86
C TRP A 38 -2.69 12.76 -0.37
N GLN A 39 -1.53 12.69 0.28
CA GLN A 39 -1.39 12.39 1.70
C GLN A 39 -0.86 13.61 2.44
N ASN A 40 -1.54 13.98 3.53
CA ASN A 40 -1.02 14.95 4.48
C ASN A 40 0.19 14.37 5.21
N ILE A 41 1.27 15.15 5.25
CA ILE A 41 2.44 14.85 6.07
C ILE A 41 2.58 15.95 7.14
N ASP A 42 3.53 15.74 8.05
CA ASP A 42 3.82 16.73 9.08
C ASP A 42 4.05 18.12 8.44
N PRO A 43 3.41 19.17 9.00
CA PRO A 43 3.60 20.54 8.52
C PRO A 43 5.07 20.94 8.46
N ASP A 44 5.38 21.97 7.67
CA ASP A 44 6.74 22.49 7.62
C ASP A 44 7.21 22.89 9.03
N PRO A 45 8.33 22.36 9.54
CA PRO A 45 8.77 22.65 10.91
C PRO A 45 9.11 24.11 11.18
N LYS A 46 9.37 24.91 10.13
CA LYS A 46 9.73 26.33 10.22
C LYS A 46 8.53 27.25 10.03
N THR A 47 7.66 26.96 9.06
CA THR A 47 6.52 27.84 8.73
C THR A 47 5.20 27.37 9.32
N GLY A 48 5.10 26.09 9.72
CA GLY A 48 3.87 25.47 10.19
C GLY A 48 2.85 25.20 9.07
N GLU A 49 3.21 25.43 7.81
CA GLU A 49 2.30 25.28 6.69
C GLU A 49 1.95 23.80 6.43
N PRO A 50 0.66 23.48 6.16
CA PRO A 50 0.27 22.13 5.78
C PRO A 50 0.99 21.69 4.51
N ARG A 51 1.45 20.45 4.49
CA ARG A 51 2.10 19.85 3.32
C ARG A 51 1.41 18.58 2.90
N MET A 52 1.23 18.45 1.60
CA MET A 52 0.71 17.24 0.96
C MET A 52 1.75 16.66 0.01
N VAL A 53 1.82 15.34 -0.05
CA VAL A 53 2.71 14.62 -0.95
C VAL A 53 1.92 13.56 -1.72
N PRO A 54 2.34 13.23 -2.95
CA PRO A 54 1.75 12.12 -3.69
C PRO A 54 1.98 10.80 -2.95
N ALA A 55 0.97 9.94 -2.95
CA ALA A 55 1.01 8.60 -2.39
C ALA A 55 0.22 7.61 -3.25
N ILE A 56 0.53 6.33 -3.09
CA ILE A 56 -0.26 5.22 -3.63
C ILE A 56 -0.98 4.51 -2.49
N TYR A 57 -2.31 4.47 -2.57
CA TYR A 57 -3.14 3.69 -1.68
C TYR A 57 -3.29 2.26 -2.22
N LEU A 58 -3.01 1.28 -1.38
CA LEU A 58 -3.29 -0.14 -1.63
C LEU A 58 -4.36 -0.63 -0.66
N ALA A 59 -5.45 -1.18 -1.20
CA ALA A 59 -6.43 -1.94 -0.43
C ALA A 59 -6.13 -3.43 -0.53
N TYR A 60 -6.19 -4.12 0.59
CA TYR A 60 -5.96 -5.55 0.71
C TYR A 60 -7.17 -6.23 1.32
N TRP A 61 -7.41 -7.45 0.87
CA TRP A 61 -8.38 -8.35 1.48
C TRP A 61 -7.67 -9.59 2.00
N ARG A 62 -7.87 -9.89 3.27
CA ARG A 62 -7.32 -11.10 3.89
C ARG A 62 -7.91 -12.37 3.28
N ILE A 63 -7.05 -13.23 2.77
CA ILE A 63 -7.41 -14.57 2.31
C ILE A 63 -7.40 -15.50 3.53
N LYS A 64 -8.50 -16.22 3.74
CA LYS A 64 -8.62 -17.28 4.72
C LYS A 64 -9.28 -18.49 4.06
N GLU A 65 -8.76 -19.67 4.35
CA GLU A 65 -9.35 -20.92 3.90
C GLU A 65 -10.78 -21.06 4.42
N GLY A 66 -11.68 -21.60 3.60
CA GLY A 66 -13.09 -21.80 3.94
C GLY A 66 -13.94 -20.53 4.05
N THR A 67 -13.41 -19.34 3.76
CA THR A 67 -14.18 -18.09 3.76
C THR A 67 -14.63 -17.73 2.34
N PRO A 68 -15.94 -17.51 2.09
CA PRO A 68 -16.42 -17.16 0.77
C PRO A 68 -15.97 -15.76 0.34
N PRO A 69 -15.86 -15.50 -0.98
CA PRO A 69 -15.73 -14.15 -1.49
C PRO A 69 -16.89 -13.27 -0.99
N GLY A 70 -16.56 -12.05 -0.59
CA GLY A 70 -17.43 -11.01 -0.06
C GLY A 70 -17.25 -10.80 1.44
N VAL A 71 -16.63 -11.77 2.13
CA VAL A 71 -16.50 -11.79 3.59
C VAL A 71 -15.02 -11.74 3.98
N GLY A 72 -14.67 -10.87 4.94
CA GLY A 72 -13.33 -10.88 5.52
C GLY A 72 -12.82 -9.51 5.95
N LYS A 73 -11.58 -9.51 6.43
CA LYS A 73 -10.90 -8.29 6.87
C LYS A 73 -10.29 -7.56 5.68
N MET A 74 -10.68 -6.31 5.51
CA MET A 74 -10.02 -5.35 4.61
C MET A 74 -8.94 -4.58 5.37
N MET A 75 -7.92 -4.12 4.66
CA MET A 75 -6.87 -3.24 5.18
C MET A 75 -6.42 -2.28 4.10
N GLY A 76 -6.21 -1.02 4.45
CA GLY A 76 -5.61 -0.02 3.59
C GLY A 76 -4.18 0.30 4.02
N TYR A 77 -3.30 0.60 3.06
CA TYR A 77 -1.97 1.11 3.35
C TYR A 77 -1.55 2.14 2.29
N LEU A 78 -0.86 3.20 2.73
CA LEU A 78 -0.36 4.27 1.87
C LEU A 78 1.15 4.15 1.71
N TYR A 79 1.62 4.34 0.49
CA TYR A 79 3.05 4.42 0.18
C TYR A 79 3.36 5.78 -0.43
N THR A 80 4.14 6.59 0.29
CA THR A 80 4.78 7.81 -0.19
C THR A 80 6.22 7.50 -0.64
N LEU A 81 6.95 8.48 -1.17
CA LEU A 81 8.38 8.33 -1.43
C LEU A 81 9.23 8.23 -0.15
N TYR A 82 8.71 8.65 1.00
CA TYR A 82 9.44 8.66 2.28
C TYR A 82 9.31 7.34 3.06
N ASP A 83 8.33 6.51 2.71
CA ASP A 83 8.09 5.23 3.37
C ASP A 83 9.11 4.15 2.98
N ASN A 84 9.16 3.07 3.75
CA ASN A 84 9.89 1.86 3.37
C ASN A 84 9.30 1.19 2.12
N THR A 85 10.06 0.28 1.51
CA THR A 85 9.62 -0.47 0.33
C THR A 85 8.55 -1.50 0.67
N PHE A 86 7.75 -1.88 -0.33
CA PHE A 86 6.74 -2.92 -0.20
C PHE A 86 7.35 -4.25 0.27
N GLU A 87 8.48 -4.62 -0.33
CA GLU A 87 9.18 -5.87 -0.03
C GLU A 87 9.67 -5.98 1.42
N MET A 88 9.85 -4.87 2.15
CA MET A 88 10.26 -4.93 3.55
C MET A 88 9.21 -5.62 4.42
N ASN A 89 7.93 -5.48 4.07
CA ASN A 89 6.80 -5.99 4.85
C ASN A 89 6.09 -7.17 4.17
N TRP A 90 6.21 -7.30 2.85
CA TRP A 90 5.42 -8.20 2.04
C TRP A 90 6.27 -9.04 1.09
N LYS A 91 5.73 -10.18 0.67
CA LYS A 91 6.25 -10.99 -0.43
C LYS A 91 5.11 -11.24 -1.43
N ILE A 92 5.34 -10.97 -2.72
CA ILE A 92 4.41 -11.36 -3.78
C ILE A 92 4.49 -12.89 -3.94
N VAL A 93 3.32 -13.54 -4.00
CA VAL A 93 3.21 -15.01 -4.07
C VAL A 93 2.68 -15.46 -5.43
N SER A 94 1.70 -14.76 -5.98
CA SER A 94 1.10 -15.02 -7.30
C SER A 94 0.47 -13.77 -7.87
#